data_AF-A0ABD2K1A4-F1
#
_entry.id   AF-A0ABD2K1A4-F1
#
_cell.length_a   1.000
_cell.length_b   1.000
_cell.length_c   1.000
_cell.angle_alpha   90.00
_cell.angle_beta   90.00
_cell.angle_gamma   90.00
#
_symmetry.space_group_name_H-M   'P 1'
#
loop_
_entity.id
_entity.type
_entity.pdbx_description
1 polymer ?
#
loop_
_entity_poly.entity_id
_entity_poly.type
_entity_poly.pdbx_seq_one_letter_code
_entity_poly.pdbx_strand_id
1 'polypeptide(L)'
;MAQRCKMEEQKRRLAFETSSNNLQFSKEYVDRLKVLQALHYIDRHNMVGLKGKVACEISNQELLITELILDNKFEQRSAAQIAAMLSSITCQFEVTEPS
;
A
#
# COMPACT_ATOMS: atom_id res chain seq x y z
N MET A 1 10.97 -41.20 18.23
CA MET A 1 10.01 -41.00 17.12
C MET A 1 9.12 -39.77 17.30
N ALA A 2 8.50 -39.55 18.47
CA ALA A 2 7.65 -38.37 18.73
C ALA A 2 8.34 -37.01 18.50
N GLN A 3 9.62 -36.89 18.86
CA GLN A 3 10.37 -35.63 18.70
C GLN A 3 10.70 -35.30 17.24
N ARG A 4 10.95 -36.31 16.41
CA ARG A 4 11.09 -36.13 14.95
C ARG A 4 9.76 -35.70 14.32
N CYS A 5 8.64 -36.28 14.76
CA CYS A 5 7.30 -35.89 14.30
C CYS A 5 7.00 -34.41 14.65
N LYS A 6 7.30 -33.99 15.89
CA LYS A 6 7.15 -32.58 16.32
C LYS A 6 8.01 -31.61 15.51
N MET A 7 9.28 -31.96 15.23
CA MET A 7 10.15 -31.08 14.43
C MET A 7 9.71 -30.99 12.97
N GLU A 8 9.23 -32.08 12.37
CA GLU A 8 8.66 -32.07 11.03
C GLU A 8 7.38 -31.22 10.95
N GLU A 9 6.53 -31.28 11.96
CA GLU A 9 5.32 -30.46 12.05
C GLU A 9 5.65 -28.97 12.22
N GLN A 10 6.65 -28.63 13.05
CA GLN A 10 7.15 -27.26 13.18
C GLN A 10 7.75 -26.73 11.87
N LYS A 11 8.51 -27.57 11.15
CA LYS A 11 9.07 -27.22 9.84
C LYS A 11 7.97 -26.95 8.81
N ARG A 12 6.91 -27.77 8.79
CA ARG A 12 5.75 -27.55 7.91
C ARG A 12 5.00 -26.27 8.25
N ARG A 13 4.79 -25.97 9.54
CA ARG A 13 4.14 -24.73 9.98
C ARG A 13 4.94 -23.50 9.56
N LEU A 14 6.26 -23.49 9.83
CA LEU A 14 7.15 -22.39 9.45
C LEU A 14 7.24 -22.21 7.92
N ALA A 15 7.29 -23.32 7.18
CA ALA A 15 7.30 -23.27 5.71
C ALA A 15 5.97 -22.76 5.14
N PHE A 16 4.85 -23.06 5.79
CA PHE A 16 3.55 -22.48 5.46
C PHE A 16 3.55 -20.98 5.77
N GLU A 17 3.90 -20.59 7.00
CA GLU A 17 4.03 -19.20 7.50
C GLU A 17 4.82 -18.29 6.55
N THR A 18 5.90 -18.80 5.98
CA THR A 18 6.81 -18.07 5.09
C THR A 18 6.47 -18.20 3.60
N SER A 19 5.48 -19.01 3.21
CA SER A 19 5.10 -19.19 1.81
C SER A 19 4.32 -18.01 1.24
N SER A 20 4.49 -17.71 -0.04
CA SER A 20 3.74 -16.66 -0.75
C SER A 20 2.22 -16.88 -0.72
N ASN A 21 1.78 -18.13 -0.61
CA ASN A 21 0.36 -18.49 -0.47
C ASN A 21 -0.25 -17.86 0.79
N ASN A 22 0.49 -17.73 1.89
CA ASN A 22 -0.02 -17.07 3.09
C ASN A 22 -0.35 -15.59 2.89
N LEU A 23 0.40 -14.90 2.03
CA LEU A 23 0.11 -13.50 1.73
C LEU A 23 -1.24 -13.38 1.01
N GLN A 24 -1.53 -14.28 0.06
CA GLN A 24 -2.79 -14.30 -0.69
C GLN A 24 -4.00 -14.65 0.20
N PHE A 25 -3.79 -15.46 1.24
CA PHE A 25 -4.83 -15.79 2.23
C PHE A 25 -4.88 -14.83 3.43
N SER A 26 -3.99 -13.84 3.50
CA SER A 26 -4.03 -12.84 4.54
C SER A 26 -5.24 -11.94 4.37
N LYS A 27 -6.04 -11.80 5.43
CA LYS A 27 -7.18 -10.88 5.47
C LYS A 27 -6.78 -9.46 5.05
N GLU A 28 -5.58 -9.04 5.43
CA GLU A 28 -5.04 -7.72 5.10
C GLU A 28 -4.87 -7.51 3.59
N TYR A 29 -4.34 -8.51 2.87
CA TYR A 29 -4.18 -8.45 1.42
C TYR A 29 -5.53 -8.33 0.71
N VAL A 30 -6.51 -9.15 1.12
CA VAL A 30 -7.88 -9.10 0.58
C VAL A 30 -8.53 -7.75 0.86
N ASP A 31 -8.34 -7.18 2.04
CA ASP A 31 -8.89 -5.87 2.38
C ASP A 31 -8.22 -4.74 1.58
N ARG A 32 -6.90 -4.81 1.31
CA ARG A 32 -6.21 -3.88 0.40
C ARG A 32 -6.74 -3.98 -1.02
N LEU A 33 -6.99 -5.18 -1.55
CA LEU A 33 -7.62 -5.35 -2.87
C LEU A 33 -9.00 -4.69 -2.95
N LYS A 34 -9.83 -4.81 -1.90
CA LYS A 34 -11.15 -4.16 -1.86
C LYS A 34 -11.02 -2.63 -1.95
N VAL A 35 -10.06 -2.05 -1.25
CA VAL A 35 -9.80 -0.60 -1.32
C VAL A 35 -9.37 -0.20 -2.74
N LEU A 36 -8.44 -0.93 -3.34
CA LEU A 36 -7.97 -0.65 -4.71
C LEU A 36 -9.08 -0.78 -5.76
N GLN A 37 -10.00 -1.75 -5.59
CA GLN A 37 -11.19 -1.89 -6.44
C GLN A 37 -12.17 -0.73 -6.22
N ALA A 38 -12.46 -0.38 -4.97
CA ALA A 38 -13.39 0.70 -4.61
C ALA A 38 -12.92 2.07 -5.12
N LEU A 39 -11.60 2.29 -5.18
CA LEU A 39 -10.99 3.52 -5.69
C LEU A 39 -10.68 3.46 -7.20
N HIS A 40 -11.02 2.37 -7.90
CA HIS A 40 -10.80 2.15 -9.32
C HIS A 40 -9.33 2.12 -9.78
N TYR A 41 -8.41 1.68 -8.92
CA TYR A 41 -7.01 1.42 -9.29
C TYR A 41 -6.88 0.08 -10.02
N ILE A 42 -7.70 -0.89 -9.64
CA ILE A 42 -7.87 -2.18 -10.31
C ILE A 42 -9.34 -2.43 -10.63
N ASP A 43 -9.60 -3.25 -11.63
CA ASP A 43 -10.96 -3.68 -11.98
C ASP A 43 -11.40 -4.92 -11.17
N ARG A 44 -12.63 -5.40 -11.46
CA ARG A 44 -13.22 -6.61 -10.84
C ARG A 44 -12.45 -7.91 -11.12
N HIS A 45 -11.58 -7.92 -12.14
CA HIS A 45 -10.71 -9.02 -12.50
C HIS A 45 -9.28 -8.83 -11.95
N ASN A 46 -9.09 -7.84 -11.06
CA ASN A 46 -7.81 -7.42 -10.50
C ASN A 46 -6.80 -6.92 -11.55
N MET A 47 -7.29 -6.44 -12.70
CA MET A 47 -6.45 -5.85 -13.74
C MET A 47 -6.22 -4.36 -13.43
N VAL A 48 -4.97 -3.92 -13.58
CA VAL A 48 -4.56 -2.54 -13.29
C VAL A 48 -5.11 -1.57 -14.34
N GLY A 49 -5.93 -0.62 -13.89
CA GLY A 49 -6.50 0.45 -14.72
C GLY A 49 -5.54 1.64 -14.90
N LEU A 50 -5.98 2.71 -15.57
CA LEU A 50 -5.17 3.92 -15.77
C LEU A 50 -4.70 4.52 -14.44
N LYS A 51 -5.62 4.68 -13.50
CA LYS A 51 -5.35 5.21 -12.16
C LYS A 51 -4.30 4.37 -11.42
N GLY A 52 -4.44 3.05 -11.50
CA GLY A 52 -3.44 2.10 -11.00
C GLY A 52 -2.06 2.28 -11.64
N LYS A 53 -1.99 2.45 -12.95
CA LYS A 53 -0.72 2.68 -13.67
C LYS A 53 -0.04 3.98 -13.25
N VAL A 54 -0.81 5.06 -13.04
CA VAL A 54 -0.27 6.32 -12.53
C VAL A 54 0.29 6.13 -11.12
N ALA A 55 -0.44 5.41 -10.26
CA ALA A 55 0.00 5.11 -8.90
C ALA A 55 1.30 4.30 -8.86
N CYS A 56 1.49 3.37 -9.81
CA CYS A 56 2.70 2.56 -9.91
C CYS A 56 3.98 3.40 -10.13
N GLU A 57 3.85 4.63 -10.63
CA GLU A 57 4.98 5.55 -10.82
C GLU A 57 5.29 6.39 -9.58
N ILE A 58 4.51 6.26 -8.50
CA ILE A 58 4.67 7.02 -7.26
C ILE A 58 5.12 6.07 -6.15
N SER A 59 6.25 6.38 -5.51
CA SER A 59 6.85 5.48 -4.52
C SER A 59 6.33 5.63 -3.09
N ASN A 60 5.81 6.82 -2.73
CA ASN A 60 5.36 7.13 -1.37
C ASN A 60 3.95 7.71 -1.41
N GLN A 61 3.06 7.25 -0.51
CA GLN A 61 1.69 7.79 -0.41
C GLN A 61 0.96 7.81 -1.76
N GLU A 62 1.15 6.75 -2.54
CA GLU A 62 0.83 6.67 -3.96
C GLU A 62 -0.65 6.88 -4.26
N LEU A 63 -1.55 6.38 -3.40
CA LEU A 63 -2.99 6.59 -3.55
C LEU A 63 -3.34 8.07 -3.39
N LEU A 64 -2.90 8.69 -2.29
CA LEU A 64 -3.21 10.09 -2.01
C LEU A 64 -2.67 11.02 -3.09
N ILE A 65 -1.41 10.85 -3.49
CA ILE A 65 -0.81 11.69 -4.52
C ILE A 65 -1.51 11.49 -5.87
N THR A 66 -1.85 10.25 -6.23
CA THR A 66 -2.60 9.98 -7.47
C THR A 66 -3.98 10.63 -7.45
N GLU A 67 -4.72 10.59 -6.33
CA GLU A 67 -5.99 11.32 -6.21
C GLU A 67 -5.79 12.83 -6.43
N LEU A 68 -4.80 13.45 -5.77
CA LEU A 68 -4.55 14.89 -5.89
C LEU A 68 -4.23 15.31 -7.33
N ILE A 69 -3.48 14.48 -8.06
CA ILE A 69 -3.16 14.69 -9.47
C ILE A 69 -4.44 14.58 -10.33
N LEU A 70 -5.20 13.49 -10.20
CA LEU A 70 -6.36 13.22 -11.06
C LEU A 70 -7.58 14.09 -10.75
N ASP A 71 -7.72 14.57 -9.52
CA ASP A 71 -8.73 15.55 -9.11
C ASP A 71 -8.33 17.00 -9.42
N ASN A 72 -7.24 17.22 -10.17
CA ASN A 72 -6.71 18.52 -10.55
C ASN A 72 -6.45 19.47 -9.36
N LYS A 73 -6.11 18.95 -8.17
CA LYS A 73 -5.88 19.79 -6.97
C LYS A 73 -4.65 20.69 -7.09
N PHE A 74 -3.79 20.44 -8.07
CA PHE A 74 -2.59 21.22 -8.35
C PHE A 74 -2.78 22.29 -9.44
N GLU A 75 -3.85 22.24 -10.24
CA GLU A 75 -4.00 23.08 -11.44
C GLU A 75 -3.96 24.58 -11.13
N GLN A 76 -4.54 25.00 -10.00
CA GLN A 76 -4.61 26.42 -9.60
C GLN A 76 -3.56 26.82 -8.56
N ARG A 77 -2.56 25.98 -8.28
CA ARG A 77 -1.57 26.22 -7.22
C ARG A 77 -0.21 26.58 -7.81
N SER A 78 0.51 27.47 -7.12
CA SER A 78 1.89 27.76 -7.49
C SER A 78 2.80 26.57 -7.17
N ALA A 79 3.96 26.50 -7.83
CA ALA A 79 4.96 25.47 -7.54
C ALA A 79 5.36 25.43 -6.05
N ALA A 80 5.45 26.60 -5.40
CA ALA A 80 5.74 26.70 -3.96
C ALA A 80 4.62 26.10 -3.09
N GLN A 81 3.35 26.33 -3.45
CA GLN A 81 2.21 25.75 -2.73
C GLN A 81 2.15 24.24 -2.92
N ILE A 82 2.40 23.74 -4.14
CA ILE A 82 2.45 22.30 -4.42
C ILE A 82 3.58 21.65 -3.61
N ALA A 83 4.77 22.27 -3.61
CA ALA A 83 5.92 21.78 -2.85
C ALA A 83 5.65 21.75 -1.33
N ALA A 84 4.99 22.78 -0.78
CA ALA A 84 4.60 22.81 0.62
C ALA A 84 3.55 21.74 0.98
N MET A 85 2.61 21.45 0.09
CA MET A 85 1.65 20.36 0.29
C MET A 85 2.34 19.00 0.26
N LEU A 86 3.17 18.75 -0.77
CA LEU A 86 3.87 17.47 -0.91
C LEU A 86 4.88 17.26 0.22
N SER A 87 5.56 18.31 0.70
CA SER A 87 6.49 18.18 1.83
C SER A 87 5.78 17.67 3.07
N SER A 88 4.57 18.15 3.36
CA SER A 88 3.76 17.67 4.49
C SER A 88 3.35 16.20 4.37
N ILE A 89 3.16 15.70 3.13
CA ILE A 89 2.78 14.30 2.86
C ILE A 89 3.99 13.35 3.02
N THR A 90 5.19 13.83 2.73
CA THR A 90 6.44 13.03 2.84
C THR A 90 7.15 13.17 4.18
N CYS A 91 6.79 14.16 4.98
CA CYS A 91 7.41 14.43 6.28
C CYS A 91 6.96 13.38 7.30
N GLN A 92 7.91 12.62 7.86
CA GLN A 92 7.66 11.61 8.90
C GLN A 92 8.14 12.08 10.29
N PHE A 93 8.45 13.37 10.43
CA PHE A 93 8.92 13.92 11.70
C PHE A 93 7.72 14.30 12.58
N GLU A 94 7.72 13.81 13.81
CA GLU A 94 6.83 14.30 14.85
C GLU A 94 7.41 15.62 15.39
N VAL A 95 6.64 16.70 15.25
CA VAL A 95 6.99 17.98 15.86
C VAL A 95 6.59 17.91 17.32
N THR A 96 7.54 17.60 18.20
CA THR A 96 7.34 17.76 19.64
C THR A 96 7.37 19.25 19.95
N GLU A 97 6.21 19.86 20.21
CA GLU A 97 6.17 21.24 20.69
C GLU A 97 6.90 21.32 22.04
N PRO A 98 7.86 22.25 22.23
CA PRO A 98 8.45 22.49 23.54
C PRO A 98 7.37 23.08 24.44
N SER A 99 7.01 22.33 25.48
CA SER A 99 6.15 22.73 26.60
C SER A 99 6.70 23.92 27.37
#